data_AF-A0A951HFX7-F1
#
_entry.id   AF-A0A951HFX7-F1
#
_cell.length_a   1.000
_cell.length_b   1.000
_cell.length_c   1.000
_cell.angle_alpha   90.00
_cell.angle_beta   90.00
_cell.angle_gamma   90.00
#
_symmetry.space_group_name_H-M   'P 1'
#
loop_
_entity.id
_entity.type
_entity.pdbx_description
1 polymer ?
#
loop_
_entity_poly.entity_id
_entity_poly.type
_entity_poly.pdbx_seq_one_letter_code
_entity_poly.pdbx_strand_id
1 'polypeptide(L)' 'MATASTEQIEAQLQKLPPEKQALVYDFVAFLVQQETERKLENLSESRQTMLASEAVLARDWESPEEEAAWAHL' A
#
# COMPACT_ATOMS: atom_id res chain seq x y z
N MET A 1 2.55 -11.30 -19.75
CA MET A 1 2.05 -10.06 -20.38
C MET A 1 3.27 -9.33 -20.91
N ALA A 2 3.26 -8.85 -22.16
CA ALA A 2 4.41 -8.16 -22.73
C ALA A 2 4.53 -6.77 -22.08
N THR A 3 5.61 -6.51 -21.36
CA THR A 3 5.93 -5.20 -20.81
C THR A 3 6.66 -4.41 -21.90
N ALA A 4 6.09 -3.29 -22.33
CA ALA A 4 6.79 -2.37 -23.23
C ALA A 4 8.01 -1.79 -22.51
N SER A 5 9.15 -1.67 -23.20
CA SER A 5 10.32 -0.99 -22.64
C SER A 5 10.11 0.52 -22.60
N THR A 6 10.79 1.23 -21.70
CA THR A 6 10.72 2.69 -21.60
C THR A 6 11.04 3.36 -22.94
N GLU A 7 12.03 2.83 -23.66
CA GLU A 7 12.43 3.29 -24.99
C GLU A 7 11.30 3.18 -26.03
N GLN A 8 10.52 2.09 -25.99
CA GLN A 8 9.37 1.90 -26.88
C GLN A 8 8.25 2.90 -26.57
N ILE A 9 8.05 3.23 -25.29
CA ILE A 9 7.03 4.19 -24.85
C ILE A 9 7.43 5.61 -25.28
N GLU A 10 8.67 6.00 -25.07
CA GLU A 10 9.21 7.30 -25.50
C GLU A 10 9.12 7.48 -27.02
N ALA A 11 9.47 6.45 -27.79
CA ALA A 11 9.40 6.48 -29.25
C ALA A 11 7.96 6.63 -29.77
N GLN A 12 6.95 6.18 -29.03
CA GLN A 12 5.54 6.39 -29.38
C GLN A 12 5.03 7.76 -28.92
N LEU A 13 5.45 8.23 -27.74
CA LEU A 13 5.14 9.57 -27.23
C LEU A 13 5.62 10.68 -28.18
N GLN A 14 6.84 10.57 -28.72
CA GLN A 14 7.39 11.55 -29.65
C GLN A 14 6.60 11.65 -30.97
N LYS A 15 5.89 10.59 -31.37
CA LYS A 15 5.06 10.58 -32.59
C LYS A 15 3.67 11.18 -32.38
N LEU A 16 3.27 11.38 -31.13
CA LEU A 16 1.96 11.92 -30.79
C LEU A 16 1.94 13.45 -30.91
N PRO A 17 0.81 14.04 -31.34
CA PRO A 17 0.58 15.48 -31.23
C PRO A 17 0.67 15.96 -29.78
N PRO A 18 1.09 17.22 -29.54
CA PRO A 18 1.28 17.76 -28.20
C PRO A 18 0.02 17.71 -27.32
N GLU A 19 -1.17 17.89 -27.91
CA GLU A 19 -2.45 17.76 -27.20
C GLU A 19 -2.64 16.35 -26.60
N LYS A 20 -2.21 15.31 -27.31
CA LYS A 20 -2.30 13.93 -26.84
C LYS A 20 -1.19 13.60 -25.85
N GLN A 21 -0.02 14.23 -25.97
CA GLN A 21 1.04 14.09 -24.99
C GLN A 21 0.61 14.64 -23.62
N ALA A 22 -0.10 15.77 -23.59
CA ALA A 22 -0.67 16.31 -22.36
C ALA A 22 -1.64 15.32 -21.69
N LEU A 23 -2.53 14.69 -22.46
CA LEU A 23 -3.44 13.67 -21.94
C LEU A 23 -2.71 12.45 -21.38
N VAL A 24 -1.63 12.00 -22.04
CA VAL A 24 -0.81 10.90 -21.53
C VAL A 24 -0.12 11.30 -20.22
N TYR A 25 0.38 12.53 -20.13
CA TYR A 25 0.96 13.06 -18.90
C TYR A 25 -0.06 13.06 -17.75
N ASP A 26 -1.27 13.59 -18.00
CA ASP A 26 -2.34 13.63 -17.00
C ASP A 26 -2.72 12.23 -16.53
N PHE A 27 -2.79 11.28 -17.46
CA PHE A 27 -3.09 9.88 -17.14
C PHE A 27 -1.98 9.23 -16.31
N VAL A 28 -0.71 9.46 -16.63
CA VAL A 28 0.42 8.96 -15.85
C VAL A 28 0.41 9.58 -14.45
N ALA A 29 0.15 10.89 -14.33
CA ALA A 29 0.03 11.57 -13.05
C ALA A 29 -1.11 10.96 -12.21
N PHE A 30 -2.26 10.67 -12.83
CA PHE A 30 -3.36 9.97 -12.18
C PHE A 30 -2.97 8.57 -11.68
N LEU A 31 -2.25 7.78 -12.47
CA LEU A 31 -1.79 6.45 -12.04
C LEU A 31 -0.85 6.51 -10.83
N VAL A 32 0.08 7.47 -10.82
CA VAL A 32 1.00 7.68 -9.68
C VAL A 32 0.23 8.08 -8.42
N GLN A 33 -0.75 8.98 -8.55
CA GLN A 33 -1.61 9.39 -7.45
C GLN A 33 -2.40 8.20 -6.89
N GLN A 34 -3.03 7.42 -7.77
CA GLN A 34 -3.82 6.24 -7.38
C GLN A 34 -2.97 5.18 -6.67
N GLU A 35 -1.74 4.93 -7.13
CA GLU A 35 -0.84 3.98 -6.47
C GLU A 35 -0.44 4.47 -5.07
N THR A 36 -0.24 5.78 -4.92
CA THR A 36 0.09 6.42 -3.64
C THR A 36 -1.06 6.30 -2.65
N GLU A 37 -2.29 6.60 -3.09
CA GLU A 37 -3.49 6.47 -2.27
C GLU A 37 -3.71 5.03 -1.81
N ARG A 38 -3.59 4.05 -2.72
CA ARG A 38 -3.72 2.63 -2.38
C ARG A 38 -2.67 2.18 -1.37
N LYS A 39 -1.42 2.65 -1.49
CA LYS A 39 -0.37 2.37 -0.50
C LYS A 39 -0.73 2.94 0.87
N LEU A 40 -1.29 4.14 0.91
CA LEU A 40 -1.72 4.78 2.15
C LEU A 40 -2.88 4.02 2.82
N GLU A 41 -3.86 3.57 2.03
CA GLU A 41 -4.97 2.74 2.49
C GLU A 41 -4.47 1.43 3.09
N ASN A 42 -3.59 0.71 2.38
CA ASN A 42 -3.01 -0.55 2.87
C ASN A 42 -2.22 -0.36 4.19
N LEU A 43 -1.50 0.76 4.33
CA LEU A 43 -0.80 1.10 5.57
C LEU A 43 -1.78 1.37 6.72
N SER A 44 -2.90 2.03 6.43
CA SER A 44 -3.97 2.27 7.41
C SER A 44 -4.61 0.96 7.87
N GLU A 45 -4.95 0.05 6.95
CA GLU A 45 -5.53 -1.26 7.28
C GLU A 45 -4.57 -2.13 8.09
N SER A 46 -3.29 -2.17 7.70
CA SER A 46 -2.25 -2.90 8.43
C SER A 46 -2.09 -2.36 9.86
N ARG A 47 -2.08 -1.03 10.03
CA ARG A 47 -2.00 -0.39 11.35
C ARG A 47 -3.24 -0.67 12.19
N GLN A 48 -4.44 -0.63 11.61
CA GLN A 48 -5.67 -0.97 12.32
C GLN A 48 -5.66 -2.43 12.80
N THR A 49 -5.21 -3.35 11.94
CA THR A 49 -5.07 -4.77 12.28
C THR A 49 -4.06 -4.99 13.41
N MET A 50 -2.94 -4.27 13.39
CA MET A 50 -1.94 -4.30 14.46
C MET A 50 -2.52 -3.84 15.80
N LEU A 51 -3.20 -2.69 15.83
CA LEU A 51 -3.82 -2.15 17.06
C LEU A 51 -4.94 -3.07 17.58
N ALA A 52 -5.72 -3.67 16.69
CA ALA A 52 -6.74 -4.65 17.08
C ALA A 52 -6.11 -5.90 17.72
N SER A 53 -4.99 -6.38 17.17
CA SER A 53 -4.24 -7.51 17.73
C SER A 53 -3.64 -7.17 19.09
N GLU A 54 -3.12 -5.95 19.27
CA GLU A 54 -2.58 -5.48 20.57
C GLU A 54 -3.64 -5.54 21.67
N ALA A 55 -4.85 -5.06 21.41
CA ALA A 55 -5.94 -5.09 22.39
C ALA A 55 -6.35 -6.52 22.79
N VAL A 56 -6.32 -7.46 21.85
CA VAL A 56 -6.63 -8.89 22.13
C VAL A 56 -5.50 -9.54 22.92
N LEU A 57 -4.25 -9.33 22.53
CA LEU A 57 -3.08 -9.89 23.21
C LEU A 57 -2.97 -9.35 24.65
N ALA A 58 -3.19 -8.06 24.86
CA ALA A 58 -3.16 -7.47 26.21
C ALA A 58 -4.20 -8.12 27.14
N ARG A 59 -5.43 -8.32 26.65
CA ARG A 59 -6.50 -8.97 27.42
C ARG A 59 -6.13 -10.41 27.81
N ASP A 60 -5.58 -11.17 26.86
CA ASP A 60 -5.26 -12.56 27.09
C ASP A 60 -4.00 -12.70 27.99
N TRP A 61 -3.06 -11.76 27.91
CA TRP A 61 -1.85 -11.69 28.74
C TRP A 61 -2.12 -11.25 30.19
N GLU A 62 -3.02 -10.30 30.42
CA GLU A 62 -3.40 -9.82 31.76
C GLU A 62 -4.38 -10.77 32.49
N SER A 63 -4.59 -11.98 31.96
CA SER A 63 -5.48 -12.93 32.60
C SER A 63 -4.85 -13.52 33.87
N PRO A 64 -5.64 -13.70 34.95
CA PRO A 64 -5.13 -14.24 36.22
C PRO A 64 -4.65 -15.69 36.10
N GLU A 65 -5.09 -16.41 35.06
CA GLU A 65 -4.64 -17.77 34.74
C GLU A 65 -3.21 -17.77 34.19
N GLU A 66 -2.89 -16.81 33.32
CA GLU A 66 -1.52 -16.55 32.89
C GLU A 66 -0.68 -16.09 34.08
N GLU A 67 -1.09 -15.07 34.85
CA GLU A 67 -0.32 -14.59 36.02
C GLU A 67 0.07 -15.73 36.98
N ALA A 68 -0.83 -16.69 37.22
CA ALA A 68 -0.55 -17.89 38.00
C ALA A 68 0.44 -18.84 37.30
N ALA A 69 0.32 -19.05 35.99
CA ALA A 69 1.25 -19.86 35.20
C ALA A 69 2.67 -19.26 35.18
N TRP A 70 2.78 -17.93 35.06
CA TRP A 70 4.05 -17.19 35.09
C TRP A 70 4.67 -17.14 36.50
N ALA A 71 3.87 -17.14 37.57
CA ALA A 71 4.36 -17.18 38.95
C ALA A 71 5.05 -18.50 39.34
N HIS A 72 4.96 -19.52 38.49
CA HIS A 72 5.55 -20.84 38.72
C HIS A 72 6.78 -21.15 37.83
N LEU A 73 7.28 -20.17 37.09
CA LEU A 73 8.53 -20.21 36.31
C LEU A 73 9.72 -19.67 37.11
#